data_AF-A0A7S4JRA9-F1
#
_entry.id   AF-A0A7S4JRA9-F1
#
_cell.length_a   1.000
_cell.length_b   1.000
_cell.length_c   1.000
_cell.angle_alpha   90.00
_cell.angle_beta   90.00
_cell.angle_gamma   90.00
#
_symmetry.space_group_name_H-M   'P 1'
#
loop_
_entity.id
_entity.type
_entity.pdbx_description
1 polymer ?
#
loop_
_entity_poly.entity_id
_entity_poly.type
_entity_poly.pdbx_seq_one_letter_code
_entity_poly.pdbx_strand_id
1 'polypeptide(L)'
;MEAEHQARINDYCLYVAAERDVQRFVLAVIEDTWVCELKHSTTFYTQVRGISLLAHLQSICSGLHALDALALQNEMKGFHVTAEGIPEYINALEDSQKRSARAGQPITEITLVMIASNAMLTTGQFPRANDDWEELRALERTWAKWKALSRDVDKKVKIKLKAAGGSDQPGAANAVMYEPLVETPAVDAAAFEGYFENLAAVAVNEKAVLEQLVAANATLNTTNAELSATVARLSKENQNLQCECTAARKKTPAAAAVPGRPRPIGHGK
;
A
#
# COMPACT_ATOMS: atom_id res chain seq x y z
N MET A 1 -11.79 -5.28 52.79
CA MET A 1 -12.20 -6.54 52.13
C MET A 1 -13.67 -6.52 51.70
N GLU A 2 -14.64 -6.18 52.54
CA GLU A 2 -16.07 -6.13 52.12
C GLU A 2 -16.39 -5.01 51.10
N ALA A 3 -15.84 -3.80 51.29
CA ALA A 3 -16.05 -2.68 50.37
C ALA A 3 -15.50 -2.95 48.96
N GLU A 4 -14.33 -3.60 48.86
CA GLU A 4 -13.71 -3.97 47.57
C GLU A 4 -14.49 -5.08 46.87
N HIS A 5 -15.06 -6.02 47.63
CA HIS A 5 -15.93 -7.06 47.08
C HIS A 5 -17.21 -6.46 46.50
N GLN A 6 -17.85 -5.53 47.21
CA GLN A 6 -19.05 -4.85 46.74
C GLN A 6 -18.79 -4.02 45.48
N ALA A 7 -17.64 -3.33 45.41
CA ALA A 7 -17.24 -2.59 44.21
C ALA A 7 -17.14 -3.52 42.98
N ARG A 8 -16.49 -4.70 43.12
CA ARG A 8 -16.39 -5.68 42.03
C ARG A 8 -17.74 -6.23 41.58
N ILE A 9 -18.67 -6.45 42.52
CA ILE A 9 -20.03 -6.89 42.18
C ILE A 9 -20.74 -5.80 41.36
N ASN A 10 -20.63 -4.54 41.77
CA ASN A 10 -21.23 -3.42 41.05
C ASN A 10 -20.65 -3.28 39.64
N ASP A 11 -19.32 -3.37 39.49
CA ASP A 11 -18.64 -3.33 38.19
C ASP A 11 -19.09 -4.47 37.28
N TYR A 12 -19.21 -5.69 37.82
CA TYR A 12 -19.69 -6.84 37.08
C TYR A 12 -21.16 -6.70 36.66
N CYS A 13 -22.03 -6.22 37.55
CA CYS A 13 -23.43 -5.94 37.23
C CYS A 13 -23.56 -4.89 36.12
N LEU A 14 -22.74 -3.82 36.17
CA LEU A 14 -22.70 -2.79 35.13
C LEU A 14 -22.23 -3.36 33.79
N TYR A 15 -21.19 -4.19 33.81
CA TYR A 15 -20.70 -4.88 32.61
C TYR A 15 -21.79 -5.77 31.98
N VAL A 16 -22.47 -6.61 32.76
CA VAL A 16 -23.53 -7.50 32.26
C VAL A 16 -24.72 -6.71 31.72
N ALA A 17 -25.09 -5.61 32.38
CA ALA A 17 -26.15 -4.72 31.89
C ALA A 17 -25.77 -4.08 30.55
N ALA A 18 -24.58 -3.51 30.45
CA ALA A 18 -24.07 -2.91 29.21
C ALA A 18 -23.99 -3.92 28.07
N GLU A 19 -23.51 -5.14 28.34
CA GLU A 19 -23.44 -6.20 27.33
C GLU A 19 -24.82 -6.57 26.80
N ARG A 20 -25.81 -6.71 27.68
CA ARG A 20 -27.20 -7.00 27.29
C ARG A 20 -27.84 -5.88 26.51
N ASP A 21 -27.54 -4.64 26.85
CA ASP A 21 -28.06 -3.48 26.14
C ASP A 21 -27.45 -3.36 24.74
N VAL A 22 -26.15 -3.60 24.59
CA VAL A 22 -25.48 -3.68 23.27
C VAL A 22 -26.11 -4.80 22.43
N GLN A 23 -26.29 -5.98 23.02
CA GLN A 23 -26.91 -7.11 22.33
C GLN A 23 -28.33 -6.76 21.85
N ARG A 24 -29.15 -6.19 22.73
CA ARG A 24 -30.52 -5.78 22.40
C ARG A 24 -30.54 -4.71 21.32
N PHE A 25 -29.65 -3.73 21.40
CA PHE A 25 -29.52 -2.67 20.40
C PHE A 25 -29.22 -3.22 19.02
N VAL A 26 -28.22 -4.11 18.91
CA VAL A 26 -27.84 -4.72 17.62
C VAL A 26 -29.00 -5.52 17.02
N LEU A 27 -29.67 -6.34 17.83
CA LEU A 27 -30.83 -7.13 17.39
C LEU A 27 -32.06 -6.29 17.04
N ALA A 28 -32.18 -5.06 17.57
CA ALA A 28 -33.28 -4.16 17.25
C ALA A 28 -33.03 -3.35 15.97
N VAL A 29 -31.78 -3.00 15.70
CA VAL A 29 -31.40 -2.17 14.54
C VAL A 29 -31.22 -3.00 13.26
N ILE A 30 -30.78 -4.25 13.39
CA ILE A 30 -30.40 -5.09 12.26
C ILE A 30 -31.45 -6.19 12.05
N GLU A 31 -31.83 -6.41 10.79
CA GLU A 31 -32.81 -7.44 10.43
C GLU A 31 -32.32 -8.84 10.81
N ASP A 32 -33.22 -9.70 11.31
CA ASP A 32 -32.90 -11.07 11.78
C ASP A 32 -32.24 -11.92 10.69
N THR A 33 -32.52 -11.62 9.42
CA THR A 33 -31.93 -12.28 8.24
C THR A 33 -30.40 -12.27 8.23
N TRP A 34 -29.77 -11.22 8.77
CA TRP A 34 -28.30 -11.06 8.81
C TRP A 34 -27.63 -11.61 10.07
N VAL A 35 -28.43 -12.10 11.02
CA VAL A 35 -27.97 -12.49 12.36
C VAL A 35 -28.46 -13.90 12.75
N CYS A 36 -29.42 -14.45 12.00
CA CYS A 36 -30.07 -15.73 12.28
C CYS A 36 -29.12 -16.93 12.32
N GLU A 37 -27.95 -16.84 11.70
CA GLU A 37 -26.92 -17.88 11.77
C GLU A 37 -26.36 -18.08 13.19
N LEU A 38 -26.38 -17.03 14.02
CA LEU A 38 -25.98 -17.09 15.43
C LEU A 38 -27.11 -17.52 16.37
N LYS A 39 -28.32 -17.73 15.84
CA LYS A 39 -29.51 -18.06 16.63
C LYS A 39 -29.47 -19.52 17.07
N HIS A 40 -29.45 -19.74 18.37
CA HIS A 40 -29.59 -21.09 18.90
C HIS A 40 -31.06 -21.55 18.88
N SER A 41 -31.31 -22.82 18.56
CA SER A 41 -32.67 -23.35 18.38
C SER A 41 -33.55 -23.25 19.63
N THR A 42 -32.94 -23.32 20.82
CA THR A 42 -33.66 -23.39 22.10
C THR A 42 -33.50 -22.12 22.94
N THR A 43 -32.34 -21.47 22.85
CA THR A 43 -31.97 -20.31 23.67
C THR A 43 -31.98 -19.01 22.88
N PHE A 44 -32.31 -19.07 21.58
CA PHE A 44 -32.31 -17.93 20.67
C PHE A 44 -30.96 -17.19 20.73
N TYR A 45 -30.98 -15.88 20.96
CA TYR A 45 -29.77 -15.08 21.10
C TYR A 45 -29.26 -14.96 22.54
N THR A 46 -29.95 -15.48 23.56
CA THR A 46 -29.65 -15.17 24.98
C THR A 46 -28.22 -15.49 25.44
N GLN A 47 -27.53 -16.41 24.76
CA GLN A 47 -26.14 -16.79 25.05
C GLN A 47 -25.12 -16.12 24.10
N VAL A 48 -25.60 -15.40 23.09
CA VAL A 48 -24.75 -14.71 22.11
C VAL A 48 -24.36 -13.34 22.64
N ARG A 49 -23.05 -13.11 22.79
CA ARG A 49 -22.52 -11.83 23.25
C ARG A 49 -22.64 -10.76 22.17
N GLY A 50 -22.80 -9.50 22.56
CA GLY A 50 -22.87 -8.37 21.63
C GLY A 50 -21.66 -8.29 20.69
N ILE A 51 -20.46 -8.58 21.19
CA ILE A 51 -19.24 -8.63 20.37
C ILE A 51 -19.26 -9.75 19.32
N SER A 52 -19.89 -10.88 19.62
CA SER A 52 -20.02 -12.00 18.68
C SER A 52 -20.98 -11.65 17.54
N LEU A 53 -22.06 -10.92 17.82
CA LEU A 53 -22.96 -10.38 16.80
C LEU A 53 -22.19 -9.42 15.87
N LEU A 54 -21.45 -8.47 16.44
CA LEU A 54 -20.68 -7.50 15.65
C LEU A 54 -19.57 -8.17 14.83
N ALA A 55 -18.86 -9.15 15.39
CA ALA A 55 -17.82 -9.89 14.67
C ALA A 55 -18.39 -10.71 13.50
N HIS A 56 -19.56 -11.32 13.70
CA HIS A 56 -20.25 -12.08 12.66
C HIS A 56 -20.75 -11.17 11.53
N LEU A 57 -21.41 -10.06 11.88
CA LEU A 57 -21.81 -9.05 10.92
C LEU A 57 -20.60 -8.49 10.19
N GLN A 58 -19.50 -8.25 10.90
CA GLN A 58 -18.27 -7.84 10.26
C GLN A 58 -17.75 -8.91 9.32
N SER A 59 -17.85 -10.21 9.62
CA SER A 59 -17.42 -11.29 8.72
C SER A 59 -18.31 -11.46 7.49
N ILE A 60 -19.63 -11.31 7.64
CA ILE A 60 -20.58 -11.46 6.53
C ILE A 60 -20.60 -10.21 5.65
N CYS A 61 -20.48 -9.04 6.28
CA CYS A 61 -20.44 -7.75 5.60
C CYS A 61 -19.01 -7.31 5.26
N SER A 62 -17.96 -8.08 5.59
CA SER A 62 -16.57 -7.75 5.21
C SER A 62 -16.31 -8.17 3.78
N GLY A 63 -16.67 -7.28 2.88
CA GLY A 63 -16.00 -7.17 1.61
C GLY A 63 -16.24 -5.77 1.10
N LEU A 64 -15.23 -4.90 1.19
CA LEU A 64 -15.14 -3.82 0.22
C LEU A 64 -15.01 -4.54 -1.12
N HIS A 65 -16.07 -4.54 -1.93
CA HIS A 65 -16.03 -5.22 -3.21
C HIS A 65 -14.89 -4.64 -4.04
N ALA A 66 -14.33 -5.38 -5.01
CA ALA A 66 -13.20 -4.89 -5.80
C ALA A 66 -13.46 -3.51 -6.44
N LEU A 67 -14.73 -3.25 -6.79
CA LEU A 67 -15.20 -1.95 -7.27
C LEU A 67 -15.13 -0.85 -6.20
N ASP A 68 -15.55 -1.15 -4.97
CA ASP A 68 -15.51 -0.19 -3.86
C ASP A 68 -14.06 0.09 -3.41
N ALA A 69 -13.15 -0.88 -3.56
CA ALA A 69 -11.74 -0.70 -3.29
C ALA A 69 -11.09 0.26 -4.29
N LEU A 70 -11.45 0.13 -5.58
CA LEU A 70 -11.01 1.04 -6.62
C LEU A 70 -11.64 2.43 -6.44
N ALA A 71 -12.92 2.49 -6.07
CA ALA A 71 -13.60 3.75 -5.76
C ALA A 71 -12.92 4.46 -4.58
N LEU A 72 -12.59 3.74 -3.50
CA LEU A 72 -11.86 4.29 -2.35
C LEU A 72 -10.49 4.87 -2.76
N GLN A 73 -9.74 4.19 -3.63
CA GLN A 73 -8.46 4.72 -4.13
C GLN A 73 -8.63 5.99 -4.96
N ASN A 74 -9.70 6.10 -5.75
CA ASN A 74 -10.01 7.32 -6.49
C ASN A 74 -10.46 8.46 -5.56
N GLU A 75 -11.27 8.14 -4.56
CA GLU A 75 -11.71 9.09 -3.53
C GLU A 75 -10.51 9.67 -2.76
N MET A 76 -9.54 8.82 -2.40
CA MET A 76 -8.31 9.24 -1.73
C MET A 76 -7.51 10.29 -2.52
N LYS A 77 -7.52 10.20 -3.85
CA LYS A 77 -6.87 11.20 -4.71
C LYS A 77 -7.58 12.55 -4.64
N GLY A 78 -8.87 12.58 -4.34
CA GLY A 78 -9.70 13.78 -4.27
C GLY A 78 -9.77 14.46 -2.89
N PHE A 79 -9.32 13.80 -1.81
CA PHE A 79 -9.47 14.36 -0.45
C PHE A 79 -8.80 15.72 -0.23
N HIS A 80 -7.77 16.05 -1.03
CA HIS A 80 -7.10 17.35 -0.95
C HIS A 80 -7.99 18.52 -1.37
N VAL A 81 -9.05 18.26 -2.15
CA VAL A 81 -10.04 19.27 -2.58
C VAL A 81 -11.10 19.45 -1.51
N THR A 82 -11.49 18.38 -0.83
CA THR A 82 -12.60 18.39 0.14
C THR A 82 -12.15 18.72 1.57
N ALA A 83 -10.90 18.47 1.93
CA ALA A 83 -10.38 18.73 3.27
C ALA A 83 -10.06 20.22 3.45
N GLU A 84 -10.41 20.79 4.62
CA GLU A 84 -10.17 22.21 4.93
C GLU A 84 -8.68 22.50 5.19
N GLY A 85 -7.88 21.47 5.46
CA GLY A 85 -6.43 21.60 5.55
C GLY A 85 -5.68 20.28 5.72
N ILE A 86 -4.35 20.39 5.85
CA ILE A 86 -3.43 19.26 5.96
C ILE A 86 -3.80 18.27 7.10
N PRO A 87 -4.20 18.70 8.32
CA PRO A 87 -4.56 17.77 9.37
C PRO A 87 -5.77 16.88 9.01
N GLU A 88 -6.81 17.47 8.41
CA GLU A 88 -8.01 16.74 7.99
C GLU A 88 -7.71 15.81 6.81
N TYR A 89 -6.90 16.28 5.86
CA TYR A 89 -6.43 15.47 4.74
C TYR A 89 -5.68 14.22 5.22
N ILE A 90 -4.76 14.38 6.18
CA ILE A 90 -4.03 13.26 6.80
C ILE A 90 -5.00 12.29 7.46
N ASN A 91 -5.97 12.78 8.23
CA ASN A 91 -6.94 11.93 8.92
C ASN A 91 -7.81 11.14 7.92
N ALA A 92 -8.30 11.79 6.85
CA ALA A 92 -9.09 11.14 5.81
C ALA A 92 -8.32 10.02 5.09
N LEU A 93 -7.03 10.27 4.80
CA LEU A 93 -6.14 9.27 4.24
C LEU A 93 -5.90 8.07 5.18
N GLU A 94 -5.63 8.33 6.46
CA GLU A 94 -5.41 7.26 7.47
C GLU A 94 -6.68 6.48 7.77
N ASP A 95 -7.86 7.11 7.77
CA ASP A 95 -9.12 6.42 7.98
C ASP A 95 -9.51 5.55 6.77
N SER A 96 -9.18 6.00 5.56
CA SER A 96 -9.30 5.20 4.34
C SER A 96 -8.36 4.00 4.36
N GLN A 97 -7.12 4.18 4.84
CA GLN A 97 -6.18 3.07 5.04
C GLN A 97 -6.76 2.02 6.01
N LYS A 98 -7.28 2.45 7.17
CA LYS A 98 -7.92 1.55 8.14
C LYS A 98 -9.14 0.86 7.55
N ARG A 99 -9.97 1.57 6.78
CA ARG A 99 -11.15 1.01 6.08
C ARG A 99 -10.74 -0.07 5.10
N SER A 100 -9.70 0.17 4.30
CA SER A 100 -9.17 -0.79 3.33
C SER A 100 -8.51 -2.00 4.01
N ALA A 101 -7.77 -1.79 5.10
CA ALA A 101 -7.19 -2.87 5.90
C ALA A 101 -8.25 -3.78 6.52
N ARG A 102 -9.35 -3.21 7.04
CA ARG A 102 -10.51 -3.98 7.55
C ARG A 102 -11.18 -4.84 6.47
N ALA A 103 -11.07 -4.45 5.21
CA ALA A 103 -11.60 -5.19 4.07
C ALA A 103 -10.61 -6.21 3.48
N GLY A 104 -9.45 -6.44 4.11
CA GLY A 104 -8.43 -7.38 3.63
C GLY A 104 -7.61 -6.87 2.43
N GLN A 105 -7.74 -5.58 2.08
CA GLN A 105 -7.01 -4.93 0.99
C GLN A 105 -6.14 -3.80 1.56
N PRO A 106 -5.05 -4.10 2.28
CA PRO A 106 -4.28 -3.06 2.97
C PRO A 106 -3.63 -2.10 1.99
N ILE A 107 -3.93 -0.80 2.13
CA ILE A 107 -3.24 0.26 1.40
C ILE A 107 -1.87 0.48 2.06
N THR A 108 -0.83 0.33 1.24
CA THR A 108 0.56 0.45 1.73
C THR A 108 0.91 1.89 2.05
N GLU A 109 1.86 2.07 2.97
CA GLU A 109 2.41 3.38 3.32
C GLU A 109 2.99 4.12 2.10
N ILE A 110 3.61 3.37 1.18
CA ILE A 110 4.17 3.89 -0.07
C ILE A 110 3.06 4.50 -0.94
N THR A 111 1.91 3.82 -1.05
CA THR A 111 0.76 4.32 -1.81
C THR A 111 0.20 5.60 -1.20
N LEU A 112 0.11 5.67 0.14
CA LEU A 112 -0.32 6.87 0.86
C LEU A 112 0.58 8.08 0.57
N VAL A 113 1.89 7.88 0.68
CA VAL A 113 2.88 8.91 0.38
C VAL A 113 2.76 9.35 -1.08
N MET A 114 2.62 8.42 -2.02
CA MET A 114 2.46 8.73 -3.44
C MET A 114 1.22 9.59 -3.71
N ILE A 115 0.05 9.22 -3.16
CA ILE A 115 -1.18 9.99 -3.31
C ILE A 115 -1.01 11.39 -2.70
N ALA A 116 -0.41 11.47 -1.53
CA ALA A 116 -0.22 12.72 -0.80
C ALA A 116 0.76 13.67 -1.50
N SER A 117 1.91 13.18 -1.97
CA SER A 117 2.87 13.95 -2.76
C SER A 117 2.28 14.39 -4.10
N ASN A 118 1.56 13.51 -4.80
CA ASN A 118 0.90 13.87 -6.05
C ASN A 118 -0.11 15.01 -5.84
N ALA A 119 -0.93 14.94 -4.79
CA ALA A 119 -1.89 16.00 -4.46
C ALA A 119 -1.22 17.35 -4.16
N MET A 120 -0.08 17.36 -3.45
CA MET A 120 0.66 18.60 -3.18
C MET A 120 1.26 19.20 -4.45
N LEU A 121 1.73 18.36 -5.38
CA LEU A 121 2.24 18.80 -6.68
C LEU A 121 1.13 19.35 -7.56
N THR A 122 -0.03 18.67 -7.64
CA THR A 122 -1.16 19.12 -8.48
C THR A 122 -1.80 20.41 -7.97
N THR A 123 -1.83 20.62 -6.66
CA THR A 123 -2.38 21.85 -6.07
C THR A 123 -1.40 23.01 -6.08
N GLY A 124 -0.10 22.76 -6.31
CA GLY A 124 0.95 23.77 -6.19
C GLY A 124 1.12 24.33 -4.78
N GLN A 125 0.51 23.69 -3.78
CA GLN A 125 0.62 24.13 -2.39
C GLN A 125 2.03 23.85 -1.88
N PHE A 126 2.61 24.84 -1.21
CA PHE A 126 3.92 24.78 -0.57
C PHE A 126 5.12 24.43 -1.49
N PRO A 127 5.42 25.25 -2.52
CA PRO A 127 6.45 24.94 -3.52
C PRO A 127 7.79 24.52 -2.92
N ARG A 128 8.29 25.28 -1.93
CA ARG A 128 9.57 24.99 -1.28
C ARG A 128 9.58 23.67 -0.51
N ALA A 129 8.47 23.31 0.12
CA ALA A 129 8.36 22.06 0.86
C ALA A 129 8.29 20.85 -0.08
N ASN A 130 7.69 21.02 -1.27
CA ASN A 130 7.71 20.00 -2.30
C ASN A 130 9.12 19.79 -2.86
N ASP A 131 9.89 20.87 -3.09
CA ASP A 131 11.29 20.75 -3.49
C ASP A 131 12.12 20.01 -2.44
N ASP A 132 12.05 20.46 -1.17
CA ASP A 132 12.76 19.83 -0.05
C ASP A 132 12.32 18.35 0.15
N TRP A 133 11.06 18.00 -0.17
CA TRP A 133 10.55 16.63 -0.15
C TRP A 133 11.09 15.78 -1.31
N GLU A 134 11.14 16.33 -2.52
CA GLU A 134 11.66 15.64 -3.70
C GLU A 134 13.19 15.47 -3.67
N GLU A 135 13.91 16.31 -2.94
CA GLU A 135 15.35 16.13 -2.71
C GLU A 135 15.67 14.96 -1.75
N LEU A 136 14.68 14.47 -0.99
CA LEU A 136 14.89 13.34 -0.08
C LEU A 136 15.16 12.04 -0.84
N ARG A 137 16.11 11.26 -0.33
CA ARG A 137 16.35 9.88 -0.77
C ARG A 137 15.09 9.03 -0.63
N ALA A 138 14.89 8.07 -1.54
CA ALA A 138 13.72 7.20 -1.55
C ALA A 138 13.48 6.47 -0.21
N LEU A 139 14.54 6.05 0.49
CA LEU A 139 14.45 5.40 1.80
C LEU A 139 13.94 6.32 2.91
N GLU A 140 14.08 7.64 2.75
CA GLU A 140 13.66 8.63 3.72
C GLU A 140 12.22 9.13 3.46
N ARG A 141 11.67 8.85 2.27
CA ARG A 141 10.31 9.23 1.86
C ARG A 141 9.25 8.33 2.51
N THR A 142 9.18 8.42 3.83
CA THR A 142 8.21 7.70 4.67
C THR A 142 7.00 8.58 4.98
N TRP A 143 5.87 7.96 5.33
CA TRP A 143 4.66 8.67 5.71
C TRP A 143 4.87 9.49 6.98
N ALA A 144 5.66 8.99 7.92
CA ALA A 144 6.01 9.72 9.13
C ALA A 144 6.73 11.04 8.82
N LYS A 145 7.72 11.01 7.92
CA LYS A 145 8.48 12.21 7.52
C LYS A 145 7.62 13.16 6.69
N TRP A 146 6.80 12.63 5.79
CA TRP A 146 5.84 13.42 5.01
C TRP A 146 4.90 14.22 5.91
N LYS A 147 4.23 13.55 6.86
CA LYS A 147 3.33 14.20 7.82
C LYS A 147 4.01 15.30 8.63
N ALA A 148 5.26 15.07 9.06
CA ALA A 148 6.00 16.05 9.84
C ALA A 148 6.26 17.32 9.03
N LEU A 149 6.79 17.17 7.80
CA LEU A 149 7.05 18.28 6.89
C LEU A 149 5.77 19.06 6.56
N SER A 150 4.72 18.37 6.15
CA SER A 150 3.45 19.01 5.78
C SER A 150 2.83 19.76 6.96
N ARG A 151 2.81 19.17 8.16
CA ARG A 151 2.27 19.84 9.36
C ARG A 151 3.08 21.07 9.75
N ASP A 152 4.40 21.03 9.65
CA ASP A 152 5.23 22.19 10.00
C ASP A 152 5.07 23.33 9.00
N VAL A 153 4.87 23.01 7.73
CA VAL A 153 4.60 24.00 6.70
C VAL A 153 3.20 24.61 6.87
N ASP A 154 2.17 23.79 7.13
CA ASP A 154 0.81 24.26 7.44
C ASP A 154 0.80 25.22 8.63
N LYS A 155 1.50 24.86 9.71
CA LYS A 155 1.68 25.75 10.88
C LYS A 155 2.34 27.07 10.47
N LYS A 156 3.41 27.04 9.69
CA LYS A 156 4.12 28.25 9.24
C LYS A 156 3.22 29.14 8.38
N VAL A 157 2.41 28.57 7.49
CA VAL A 157 1.46 29.34 6.66
C VAL A 157 0.36 29.95 7.52
N LYS A 158 -0.22 29.19 8.45
CA LYS A 158 -1.23 29.72 9.39
C LYS A 158 -0.68 30.84 10.28
N ILE A 159 0.57 30.73 10.73
CA ILE A 159 1.24 31.80 11.50
C ILE A 159 1.41 33.05 10.63
N LYS A 160 1.89 32.90 9.39
CA LYS A 160 2.06 34.03 8.46
C LYS A 160 0.73 34.72 8.15
N LEU A 161 -0.34 33.95 7.91
CA LEU A 161 -1.68 34.49 7.66
C LEU A 161 -2.21 35.29 8.86
N LYS A 162 -2.02 34.77 10.09
CA LYS A 162 -2.38 35.49 11.32
C LYS A 162 -1.55 36.76 11.51
N ALA A 163 -0.25 36.70 11.20
CA ALA A 163 0.65 37.86 11.29
C ALA A 163 0.33 38.94 10.25
N ALA A 164 -0.21 38.56 9.09
CA ALA A 164 -0.69 39.46 8.04
C ALA A 164 -2.11 40.01 8.30
N GLY A 165 -2.71 39.72 9.46
CA GLY A 165 -4.03 40.25 9.84
C GLY A 165 -5.19 39.75 8.98
N GLY A 166 -5.01 38.62 8.28
CA GLY A 166 -6.01 38.10 7.34
C GLY A 166 -5.99 38.74 5.95
N SER A 167 -4.98 39.56 5.61
CA SER A 167 -4.69 39.90 4.21
C SER A 167 -3.64 38.93 3.65
N ASP A 168 -3.84 38.43 2.44
CA ASP A 168 -2.91 37.54 1.74
C ASP A 168 -1.69 38.30 1.20
N GLN A 169 -0.94 39.01 2.06
CA GLN A 169 0.30 39.65 1.63
C GLN A 169 1.34 39.82 2.74
N PRO A 170 2.31 38.90 2.84
CA PRO A 170 3.54 39.14 3.56
C PRO A 170 4.69 39.39 2.56
N GLY A 171 5.20 40.64 2.51
CA GLY A 171 6.58 40.91 2.08
C GLY A 171 6.81 41.59 0.73
N ALA A 172 6.30 42.82 0.55
CA ALA A 172 6.72 43.72 -0.53
C ALA A 172 7.99 44.54 -0.17
N ALA A 173 8.94 43.96 0.55
CA ALA A 173 10.14 44.68 1.00
C ALA A 173 11.38 44.49 0.11
N ASN A 174 11.36 43.56 -0.86
CA ASN A 174 12.47 43.37 -1.82
C ASN A 174 11.98 42.73 -3.14
N ALA A 175 10.87 43.21 -3.69
CA ALA A 175 10.58 42.95 -5.09
C ALA A 175 11.20 44.08 -5.91
N VAL A 176 12.29 43.75 -6.62
CA VAL A 176 12.76 44.50 -7.79
C VAL A 176 11.53 44.91 -8.59
N MET A 177 11.38 46.21 -8.87
CA MET A 177 10.34 46.73 -9.74
C MET A 177 10.40 45.97 -11.07
N TYR A 178 9.49 45.02 -11.26
CA TYR A 178 9.21 44.53 -12.59
C TYR A 178 8.38 45.62 -13.28
N GLU A 179 8.84 45.98 -14.47
CA GLU A 179 8.21 46.92 -15.39
C GLU A 179 6.70 46.68 -15.58
N PRO A 180 5.96 47.71 -16.04
CA PRO A 180 4.52 47.66 -16.11
C PRO A 180 4.03 46.43 -16.89
N LEU A 181 3.00 45.79 -16.33
CA LEU A 181 2.24 44.69 -16.90
C LEU A 181 2.08 44.87 -18.42
N VAL A 182 2.82 44.06 -19.17
CA VAL A 182 2.44 43.71 -20.54
C VAL A 182 1.05 43.11 -20.43
N GLU A 183 0.11 43.70 -21.17
CA GLU A 183 -1.24 43.18 -21.37
C GLU A 183 -1.17 41.66 -21.52
N THR A 184 -1.90 40.94 -20.68
CA THR A 184 -2.06 39.49 -20.84
C THR A 184 -2.47 39.24 -22.30
N PRO A 185 -1.66 38.55 -23.13
CA PRO A 185 -2.12 38.18 -24.45
C PRO A 185 -3.38 37.36 -24.24
N ALA A 186 -4.48 37.77 -24.89
CA ALA A 186 -5.70 36.99 -24.94
C ALA A 186 -5.29 35.54 -25.22
N VAL A 187 -5.78 34.59 -24.42
CA VAL A 187 -5.51 33.16 -24.61
C VAL A 187 -5.92 32.83 -26.04
N ASP A 188 -4.92 32.69 -26.90
CA ASP A 188 -5.11 32.38 -28.30
C ASP A 188 -5.73 30.98 -28.36
N ALA A 189 -6.94 30.88 -28.92
CA ALA A 189 -7.63 29.61 -29.07
C ALA A 189 -6.74 28.59 -29.82
N ALA A 190 -5.84 29.05 -30.69
CA ALA A 190 -4.86 28.21 -31.36
C ALA A 190 -3.82 27.59 -30.41
N ALA A 191 -3.42 28.29 -29.34
CA ALA A 191 -2.52 27.74 -28.33
C ALA A 191 -3.22 26.64 -27.51
N PHE A 192 -4.52 26.81 -27.22
CA PHE A 192 -5.33 25.81 -26.52
C PHE A 192 -5.56 24.55 -27.35
N GLU A 193 -5.78 24.70 -28.66
CA GLU A 193 -5.87 23.58 -29.62
C GLU A 193 -4.55 22.77 -29.66
N GLY A 194 -3.40 23.45 -29.71
CA GLY A 194 -2.08 22.81 -29.69
C GLY A 194 -1.79 21.99 -28.41
N TYR A 195 -2.35 22.38 -27.25
CA TYR A 195 -2.27 21.56 -26.05
C TYR A 195 -3.07 20.25 -26.17
N PHE A 196 -4.23 20.27 -26.82
CA PHE A 196 -5.02 19.07 -27.08
C PHE A 196 -4.34 18.14 -28.09
N GLU A 197 -3.72 18.69 -29.13
CA GLU A 197 -2.94 17.90 -30.10
C GLU A 197 -1.72 17.24 -29.44
N ASN A 198 -1.00 17.97 -28.60
CA ASN A 198 0.13 17.42 -27.85
C ASN A 198 -0.31 16.31 -26.87
N LEU A 199 -1.43 16.50 -26.17
CA LEU A 199 -2.00 15.48 -25.29
C LEU A 199 -2.39 14.22 -26.08
N ALA A 200 -3.03 14.39 -27.25
CA ALA A 200 -3.39 13.28 -28.12
C ALA A 200 -2.16 12.53 -28.65
N ALA A 201 -1.12 13.26 -29.06
CA ALA A 201 0.15 12.68 -29.51
C ALA A 201 0.84 11.89 -28.38
N VAL A 202 0.85 12.42 -27.15
CA VAL A 202 1.37 11.72 -25.97
C VAL A 202 0.59 10.44 -25.69
N ALA A 203 -0.75 10.49 -25.73
CA ALA A 203 -1.59 9.31 -25.49
C ALA A 203 -1.40 8.21 -26.55
N VAL A 204 -1.23 8.60 -27.83
CA VAL A 204 -0.93 7.65 -28.91
C VAL A 204 0.45 7.01 -28.72
N ASN A 205 1.45 7.81 -28.31
CA ASN A 205 2.79 7.28 -28.04
C ASN A 205 2.79 6.33 -26.83
N GLU A 206 2.09 6.67 -25.75
CA GLU A 206 1.96 5.81 -24.57
C GLU A 206 1.29 4.48 -24.92
N LYS A 207 0.22 4.52 -25.73
CA LYS A 207 -0.43 3.31 -26.25
C LYS A 207 0.55 2.44 -27.07
N ALA A 208 1.34 3.05 -27.95
CA ALA A 208 2.32 2.32 -28.76
C ALA A 208 3.40 1.65 -27.89
N VAL A 209 3.87 2.33 -26.83
CA VAL A 209 4.84 1.76 -25.88
C VAL A 209 4.23 0.59 -25.11
N LEU A 210 2.98 0.69 -24.69
CA LEU A 210 2.27 -0.41 -24.01
C LEU A 210 2.11 -1.63 -24.92
N GLU A 211 1.72 -1.43 -26.18
CA GLU A 211 1.61 -2.50 -27.17
C GLU A 211 2.97 -3.18 -27.41
N GLN A 212 4.05 -2.41 -27.50
CA GLN A 212 5.41 -2.95 -27.60
C GLN A 212 5.82 -3.76 -26.36
N LEU A 213 5.49 -3.27 -25.15
CA LEU A 213 5.80 -3.97 -23.90
C LEU A 213 5.04 -5.30 -23.79
N VAL A 214 3.77 -5.32 -24.22
CA VAL A 214 2.96 -6.55 -24.28
C VAL A 214 3.57 -7.56 -25.26
N ALA A 215 3.97 -7.12 -26.46
CA ALA A 215 4.61 -7.98 -27.45
C ALA A 215 5.97 -8.52 -26.97
N ALA A 216 6.77 -7.68 -26.32
CA ALA A 216 8.05 -8.07 -25.72
C ALA A 216 7.84 -9.10 -24.60
N ASN A 217 6.86 -8.89 -23.71
CA ASN A 217 6.52 -9.84 -22.65
C ASN A 217 6.03 -11.18 -23.20
N ALA A 218 5.25 -11.18 -24.28
CA ALA A 218 4.85 -12.41 -24.96
C ALA A 218 6.08 -13.18 -25.48
N THR A 219 7.04 -12.46 -26.08
CA THR A 219 8.30 -13.05 -26.59
C THR A 219 9.20 -13.56 -25.45
N LEU A 220 9.28 -12.84 -24.34
CA LEU A 220 10.01 -13.29 -23.15
C LEU A 220 9.39 -14.54 -22.54
N ASN A 221 8.05 -14.64 -22.55
CA ASN A 221 7.36 -15.83 -22.07
C ASN A 221 7.62 -17.06 -22.95
N THR A 222 7.60 -16.91 -24.28
CA THR A 222 7.92 -18.03 -25.19
C THR A 222 9.36 -18.49 -25.03
N THR A 223 10.32 -17.56 -24.99
CA THR A 223 11.75 -17.88 -24.79
C THR A 223 12.03 -18.51 -23.42
N ASN A 224 11.38 -18.05 -22.35
CA ASN A 224 11.47 -18.68 -21.03
C ASN A 224 10.90 -20.11 -21.04
N ALA A 225 9.82 -20.37 -21.76
CA ALA A 225 9.27 -21.72 -21.89
C ALA A 225 10.25 -22.65 -22.65
N GLU A 226 10.87 -22.16 -23.72
CA GLU A 226 11.89 -22.91 -24.48
C GLU A 226 13.15 -23.20 -23.64
N LEU A 227 13.65 -22.20 -22.91
CA LEU A 227 14.78 -22.37 -21.99
C LEU A 227 14.45 -23.38 -20.88
N SER A 228 13.26 -23.30 -20.29
CA SER A 228 12.81 -24.29 -19.29
C SER A 228 12.77 -25.71 -19.86
N ALA A 229 12.26 -25.88 -21.08
CA ALA A 229 12.22 -27.17 -21.77
C ALA A 229 13.64 -27.71 -22.05
N THR A 230 14.58 -26.87 -22.48
CA THR A 230 15.97 -27.29 -22.74
C THR A 230 16.71 -27.66 -21.45
N VAL A 231 16.51 -26.91 -20.36
CA VAL A 231 17.06 -27.25 -19.03
C VAL A 231 16.53 -28.60 -18.55
N ALA A 232 15.22 -28.85 -18.70
CA ALA A 232 14.62 -30.14 -18.33
C ALA A 232 15.24 -31.31 -19.13
N ARG A 233 15.46 -31.12 -20.44
CA ARG A 233 16.11 -32.11 -21.30
C ARG A 233 17.55 -32.41 -20.88
N LEU A 234 18.36 -31.37 -20.69
CA LEU A 234 19.77 -31.52 -20.29
C LEU A 234 19.91 -32.13 -18.89
N SER A 235 18.99 -31.80 -17.98
CA SER A 235 18.93 -32.42 -16.65
C SER A 235 18.69 -33.93 -16.75
N LYS A 236 17.75 -34.37 -17.59
CA LYS A 236 17.49 -35.79 -17.84
C LYS A 236 18.68 -36.51 -18.47
N GLU A 237 19.35 -35.88 -19.42
CA GLU A 237 20.55 -36.44 -20.07
C GLU A 237 21.71 -36.61 -19.08
N ASN A 238 21.94 -35.62 -18.22
CA ASN A 238 22.93 -35.72 -17.14
C ASN A 238 22.59 -36.84 -16.15
N GLN A 239 21.33 -37.02 -15.78
CA GLN A 239 20.90 -38.13 -14.91
C GLN A 239 21.18 -39.49 -15.57
N ASN A 240 20.89 -39.64 -16.86
CA ASN A 240 21.18 -40.87 -17.59
C ASN A 240 22.68 -41.17 -17.63
N LEU A 241 23.52 -40.18 -17.93
CA LEU A 241 24.97 -40.31 -17.93
C LEU A 241 25.52 -40.69 -16.54
N GLN A 242 24.96 -40.14 -15.46
CA GLN A 242 25.29 -40.53 -14.10
C GLN A 242 24.91 -41.98 -13.81
N CYS A 243 23.73 -42.43 -14.26
CA CYS A 243 23.32 -43.83 -14.14
C CYS A 243 24.24 -44.77 -14.94
N GLU A 244 24.67 -44.39 -16.14
CA GLU A 244 25.62 -45.17 -16.96
C GLU A 244 27.01 -45.23 -16.32
N CYS A 245 27.55 -44.11 -15.85
CA CYS A 245 28.83 -44.07 -15.13
C CYS A 245 28.81 -44.94 -13.87
N THR A 246 27.73 -44.89 -13.09
CA THR A 246 27.58 -45.72 -11.88
C THR A 246 27.41 -47.21 -12.21
N ALA A 247 26.73 -47.54 -13.31
CA ALA A 247 26.62 -48.92 -13.79
C ALA A 247 27.95 -49.47 -14.33
N ALA A 248 28.72 -48.66 -15.08
CA ALA A 248 30.05 -49.02 -15.58
C ALA A 248 31.01 -49.29 -14.41
N ARG A 249 31.00 -48.44 -13.37
CA ARG A 249 31.81 -48.63 -12.16
C ARG A 249 31.50 -49.92 -11.40
N LYS A 250 30.26 -50.43 -11.47
CA LYS A 250 29.86 -51.72 -10.87
C LYS A 250 30.27 -52.93 -11.72
N LYS A 251 30.47 -52.76 -13.03
CA LYS A 251 30.85 -53.85 -13.96
C LYS A 251 32.36 -54.10 -14.01
N THR A 252 33.20 -53.18 -13.53
CA THR A 252 34.63 -53.43 -13.39
C THR A 252 34.85 -54.39 -12.21
N PRO A 253 35.28 -55.65 -12.43
CA PRO A 253 35.68 -56.51 -11.32
C PRO A 253 36.96 -55.92 -10.72
N ALA A 254 37.10 -55.99 -9.40
CA ALA A 254 38.31 -55.63 -8.70
C ALA A 254 39.50 -56.45 -9.25
N ALA A 255 40.23 -55.89 -10.21
CA ALA A 255 41.42 -56.50 -10.75
C ALA A 255 42.59 -56.27 -9.77
N ALA A 256 42.86 -57.34 -9.02
CA ALA A 256 44.15 -57.77 -8.50
C ALA A 256 44.93 -56.82 -7.58
N ALA A 257 44.96 -57.23 -6.31
CA ALA A 257 46.07 -57.01 -5.40
C ALA A 257 47.41 -57.32 -6.08
N VAL A 258 48.37 -56.41 -5.96
CA VAL A 258 49.79 -56.68 -6.22
C VAL A 258 50.54 -56.66 -4.89
N PRO A 259 51.09 -57.80 -4.43
CA PRO A 259 52.00 -57.84 -3.28
C PRO A 259 53.43 -57.66 -3.79
N GLY A 260 54.13 -56.60 -3.35
CA GLY A 260 55.56 -56.44 -3.65
C GLY A 260 56.13 -55.05 -3.37
N ARG A 261 56.74 -54.93 -2.18
CA ARG A 261 57.78 -54.00 -1.64
C ARG A 261 58.55 -53.04 -2.60
N PRO A 262 59.31 -52.03 -2.11
CA PRO A 262 59.77 -51.80 -0.72
C PRO A 262 59.63 -50.36 -0.18
N ARG A 263 59.82 -50.24 1.15
CA ARG A 263 59.93 -48.98 1.91
C ARG A 263 61.36 -48.41 1.81
N PRO A 264 61.57 -47.13 1.50
CA PRO A 264 62.73 -46.37 1.96
C PRO A 264 62.27 -45.36 3.04
N ILE A 265 62.64 -45.55 4.31
CA ILE A 265 63.83 -44.98 4.97
C ILE A 265 63.83 -43.46 4.85
N GLY A 266 63.51 -42.79 5.97
CA GLY A 266 63.64 -41.36 6.10
C GLY A 266 65.10 -40.92 6.31
N HIS A 267 65.35 -39.64 6.09
CA HIS A 267 65.94 -38.70 7.04
C HIS A 267 66.43 -37.44 6.31
N GLY A 268 66.04 -36.29 6.85
CA GLY A 268 67.00 -35.23 7.17
C GLY A 268 67.47 -34.30 6.05
N LYS A 269 66.96 -33.06 6.14
CA LYS A 269 67.42 -31.77 5.61
C LYS A 269 67.19 -31.50 4.13
#